data_AF-A0A2V5KSZ7-F1
#
_entry.id   AF-A0A2V5KSZ7-F1
#
_cell.length_a   1.000
_cell.length_b   1.000
_cell.length_c   1.000
_cell.angle_alpha   90.00
_cell.angle_beta   90.00
_cell.angle_gamma   90.00
#
_symmetry.space_group_name_H-M   'P 1'
#
loop_
_entity.id
_entity.type
_entity.pdbx_description
1 polymer ?
#
loop_
_entity_poly.entity_id
_entity_poly.type
_entity_poly.pdbx_seq_one_letter_code
_entity_poly.pdbx_strand_id
1 'polypeptide(L)'
;HQFSSLLGATGIGRGAGSLNPELYWELLDVDDQGVVTLGAYYNHGSAGGSYQAADMLYYASGGYYVSLTLYQMWPVNVEGKASTLVWRGDMISAASLASLHGVERLGSESAMMKEISKAVILFRRDTSGTR
;
A
#
# COMPACT_ATOMS: atom_id res chain seq x y z
N HIS A 1 11.21 7.78 5.94
CA HIS A 1 11.11 8.61 7.14
C HIS A 1 9.67 8.93 7.36
N GLN A 2 8.94 9.41 6.35
CA GLN A 2 7.49 9.58 6.52
C GLN A 2 6.80 8.25 6.86
N PHE A 3 6.81 7.25 5.98
CA PHE A 3 6.09 5.98 6.22
C PHE A 3 6.88 4.91 6.97
N SER A 4 8.09 5.20 7.46
CA SER A 4 8.91 4.14 8.11
C SER A 4 8.32 3.66 9.43
N SER A 5 7.68 4.55 10.20
CA SER A 5 7.00 4.17 11.45
C SER A 5 5.80 3.27 11.17
N LEU A 6 4.89 3.68 10.28
CA LEU A 6 3.76 2.86 9.84
C LEU A 6 4.23 1.51 9.29
N LEU A 7 5.10 1.50 8.28
CA LEU A 7 5.53 0.25 7.65
C LEU A 7 6.30 -0.67 8.62
N GLY A 8 7.02 -0.12 9.60
CA GLY A 8 7.67 -0.90 10.65
C GLY A 8 6.70 -1.53 11.64
N ALA A 9 5.51 -0.93 11.81
CA ALA A 9 4.47 -1.42 12.69
C ALA A 9 3.44 -2.34 11.98
N THR A 10 3.53 -2.50 10.66
CA THR A 10 2.60 -3.34 9.86
C THR A 10 3.21 -4.71 9.51
N GLY A 11 2.36 -5.65 9.10
CA GLY A 11 2.82 -6.90 8.48
C GLY A 11 3.40 -6.73 7.06
N ILE A 12 3.27 -5.55 6.46
CA ILE A 12 3.66 -5.29 5.07
C ILE A 12 5.18 -5.47 4.88
N GLY A 13 5.55 -6.34 3.94
CA GLY A 13 6.93 -6.62 3.54
C GLY A 13 7.69 -7.64 4.41
N ARG A 14 7.64 -7.55 5.74
CA ARG A 14 8.43 -8.44 6.64
C ARG A 14 7.62 -9.19 7.72
N GLY A 15 6.30 -9.03 7.78
CA GLY A 15 5.43 -9.86 8.63
C GLY A 15 5.61 -9.73 10.15
N ALA A 16 6.28 -8.68 10.66
CA ALA A 16 6.67 -8.55 12.07
C ALA A 16 6.14 -7.28 12.76
N GLY A 17 5.04 -6.72 12.27
CA GLY A 17 4.43 -5.49 12.81
C GLY A 17 3.47 -5.73 13.98
N SER A 18 3.33 -4.74 14.85
CA SER A 18 2.42 -4.75 16.01
C SER A 18 0.99 -4.33 15.71
N LEU A 19 0.73 -3.68 14.57
CA LEU A 19 -0.61 -3.26 14.16
C LEU A 19 -1.35 -4.44 13.56
N ASN A 20 -2.58 -4.62 14.01
CA ASN A 20 -3.52 -5.56 13.39
C ASN A 20 -4.22 -4.86 12.22
N PRO A 21 -4.31 -5.50 11.05
CA PRO A 21 -5.08 -4.96 9.95
C PRO A 21 -6.58 -5.10 10.18
N GLU A 22 -7.34 -4.15 9.65
CA GLU A 22 -8.74 -4.36 9.30
C GLU A 22 -8.79 -5.11 7.98
N LEU A 23 -9.23 -6.37 8.01
CA LEU A 23 -9.35 -7.21 6.83
C LEU A 23 -10.70 -6.98 6.17
N TYR A 24 -10.71 -6.85 4.86
CA TYR A 24 -11.92 -6.63 4.08
C TYR A 24 -11.86 -7.38 2.75
N TRP A 25 -13.01 -7.45 2.08
CA TRP A 25 -13.12 -7.96 0.72
C TRP A 25 -14.03 -7.04 -0.08
N GLU A 26 -13.80 -6.97 -1.39
CA GLU A 26 -14.62 -6.17 -2.31
C GLU A 26 -14.94 -6.99 -3.56
N LEU A 27 -16.05 -6.66 -4.21
CA LEU A 27 -16.39 -7.14 -5.55
C LEU A 27 -16.28 -5.96 -6.51
N LEU A 28 -15.38 -6.08 -7.48
CA LEU A 28 -15.11 -5.07 -8.48
C LEU A 28 -15.54 -5.58 -9.86
N ASP A 29 -15.96 -4.67 -10.72
CA ASP A 29 -16.09 -4.91 -12.15
C ASP A 29 -14.82 -4.38 -12.83
N VAL A 30 -14.05 -5.27 -13.45
CA VAL A 30 -12.79 -4.95 -14.13
C VAL A 30 -12.82 -5.62 -15.50
N ASP A 31 -12.75 -4.82 -16.57
CA ASP A 31 -12.81 -5.30 -17.95
C ASP A 31 -14.01 -6.23 -18.22
N ASP A 32 -15.20 -5.84 -17.73
CA ASP A 32 -16.46 -6.60 -17.80
C ASP A 32 -16.40 -7.97 -17.09
N GLN A 33 -15.48 -8.13 -16.13
CA GLN A 33 -15.34 -9.32 -15.30
C GLN A 33 -15.51 -8.99 -13.81
N GLY A 34 -16.30 -9.82 -13.12
CA GLY A 34 -16.41 -9.77 -11.66
C GLY A 34 -15.13 -10.27 -10.99
N VAL A 35 -14.47 -9.40 -10.24
CA VAL A 35 -13.24 -9.67 -9.50
C VAL A 35 -13.49 -9.53 -8.01
N VAL A 36 -13.22 -10.58 -7.24
CA VAL A 36 -13.19 -10.52 -5.78
C VAL A 36 -11.78 -10.14 -5.35
N THR A 37 -11.63 -9.09 -4.55
CA THR A 37 -10.36 -8.70 -3.93
C THR A 37 -10.40 -8.97 -2.42
N LEU A 38 -9.25 -9.28 -1.84
CA LEU A 38 -9.04 -9.26 -0.39
C LEU A 38 -8.04 -8.16 -0.06
N GLY A 39 -8.39 -7.38 0.95
CA GLY A 39 -7.64 -6.22 1.38
C GLY A 39 -7.33 -6.21 2.87
N ALA A 40 -6.32 -5.41 3.21
CA ALA A 40 -5.91 -5.14 4.57
C ALA A 40 -5.66 -3.64 4.71
N TYR A 41 -6.39 -3.01 5.63
CA TYR A 41 -6.20 -1.63 6.00
C TYR A 41 -5.47 -1.52 7.33
N TYR A 42 -4.40 -0.73 7.36
CA TYR A 42 -3.67 -0.39 8.56
C TYR A 42 -3.76 1.11 8.78
N ASN A 43 -3.84 1.50 10.04
CA ASN A 43 -3.78 2.90 10.39
C ASN A 43 -3.04 3.13 11.71
N HIS A 44 -2.52 4.34 11.86
CA HIS A 44 -1.77 4.75 13.03
C HIS A 44 -1.85 6.27 13.18
N GLY A 45 -2.36 6.72 14.33
CA GLY A 45 -2.25 8.12 14.74
C GLY A 45 -0.80 8.49 15.06
N SER A 46 -0.36 9.66 14.61
CA SER A 46 0.97 10.19 14.87
C SER A 46 0.88 11.49 15.68
N ALA A 47 2.04 12.01 16.09
CA ALA A 47 2.11 13.24 16.89
C ALA A 47 1.40 14.42 16.20
N GLY A 48 0.83 15.32 17.01
CA GLY A 48 0.17 16.53 16.52
C GLY A 48 -1.14 16.29 15.76
N GLY A 49 -1.80 15.16 15.97
CA GLY A 49 -3.06 14.81 15.29
C GLY A 49 -2.90 14.41 13.83
N SER A 50 -1.65 14.26 13.36
CA SER A 50 -1.37 13.68 12.05
C SER A 50 -1.71 12.19 12.04
N TYR A 51 -2.01 11.65 10.87
CA TYR A 51 -2.49 10.28 10.75
C TYR A 51 -1.84 9.60 9.55
N GLN A 52 -1.45 8.35 9.72
CA GLN A 52 -0.89 7.53 8.66
C GLN A 52 -1.78 6.32 8.42
N ALA A 53 -1.92 5.92 7.16
CA ALA A 53 -2.61 4.71 6.79
C ALA A 53 -1.95 4.00 5.63
N ALA A 54 -2.12 2.68 5.57
CA ALA A 54 -1.75 1.84 4.45
C ALA A 54 -2.96 0.99 4.08
N ASP A 55 -3.34 1.04 2.82
CA ASP A 55 -4.39 0.20 2.26
C ASP A 55 -3.77 -0.72 1.21
N MET A 56 -3.93 -2.03 1.38
CA MET A 56 -3.29 -3.03 0.54
C MET A 56 -4.31 -4.04 0.04
N LEU A 57 -4.34 -4.27 -1.28
CA LEU A 57 -4.99 -5.42 -1.88
C LEU A 57 -3.95 -6.50 -2.10
N TYR A 58 -4.08 -7.64 -1.41
CA TYR A 58 -3.09 -8.73 -1.43
C TYR A 58 -3.55 -9.96 -2.19
N TYR A 59 -4.83 -10.04 -2.57
CA TYR A 59 -5.38 -11.10 -3.41
C TYR A 59 -6.47 -10.56 -4.32
N ALA A 60 -6.57 -11.12 -5.53
CA ALA A 60 -7.65 -10.89 -6.47
C ALA A 60 -7.99 -12.17 -7.24
N SER A 61 -9.27 -12.53 -7.33
CA SER A 61 -9.74 -13.76 -8.01
C SER A 61 -9.57 -13.69 -9.54
N GLY A 62 -9.61 -12.49 -10.11
CA GLY A 62 -9.43 -12.23 -11.54
C GLY A 62 -7.99 -12.40 -12.04
N GLY A 63 -7.04 -12.73 -11.17
CA GLY A 63 -5.64 -12.99 -11.53
C GLY A 63 -4.73 -11.75 -11.60
N TYR A 64 -5.23 -10.57 -11.20
CA TYR A 64 -4.52 -9.31 -11.40
C TYR A 64 -4.81 -8.35 -10.24
N TYR A 65 -3.82 -7.50 -9.94
CA TYR A 65 -3.81 -6.44 -8.92
C TYR A 65 -3.36 -6.86 -7.51
N VAL A 66 -2.09 -6.59 -7.23
CA VAL A 66 -1.67 -6.23 -5.87
C VAL A 66 -1.48 -4.72 -5.87
N SER A 67 -2.06 -4.06 -4.88
CA SER A 67 -1.94 -2.61 -4.70
C SER A 67 -1.50 -2.30 -3.27
N LEU A 68 -0.79 -1.19 -3.12
CA LEU A 68 -0.49 -0.58 -1.85
C LEU A 68 -0.65 0.93 -2.00
N THR A 69 -1.59 1.49 -1.25
CA THR A 69 -1.77 2.93 -1.13
C THR A 69 -1.30 3.36 0.24
N LEU A 70 -0.40 4.35 0.30
CA LEU A 70 0.07 4.96 1.54
C LEU A 70 -0.51 6.36 1.67
N TYR A 71 -1.09 6.65 2.83
CA TYR A 71 -1.64 7.95 3.16
C TYR A 71 -0.89 8.56 4.32
N GLN A 72 -0.48 9.81 4.15
CA GLN A 72 -0.09 10.69 5.23
C GLN A 72 -1.05 11.87 5.26
N MET A 73 -1.68 12.08 6.41
CA MET A 73 -2.70 13.09 6.61
C MET A 73 -2.28 14.03 7.73
N TRP A 74 -2.47 15.33 7.52
CA TRP A 74 -2.25 16.35 8.54
C TRP A 74 -3.50 17.21 8.69
N PRO A 75 -3.96 17.47 9.93
CA PRO A 75 -4.98 18.48 10.16
C PRO A 75 -4.39 19.85 9.80
N VAL A 76 -5.11 20.60 8.98
CA VAL A 76 -4.73 21.96 8.59
C VAL A 76 -5.94 22.88 8.71
N ASN A 77 -5.70 24.17 8.86
CA ASN A 77 -6.75 25.18 8.78
C ASN A 77 -6.55 25.99 7.49
N VAL A 78 -7.54 25.98 6.62
CA VAL A 78 -7.55 26.77 5.38
C VAL A 78 -8.67 27.78 5.51
N GLU A 79 -8.31 29.07 5.60
CA GLU A 79 -9.27 30.19 5.68
C GLU A 79 -10.29 30.05 6.82
N GLY A 80 -9.84 29.61 7.99
CA GLY A 80 -10.69 29.40 9.18
C GLY A 80 -11.41 28.04 9.20
N LYS A 81 -11.34 27.24 8.11
CA LYS A 81 -12.01 25.95 8.01
C LYS A 81 -11.08 24.78 8.32
N ALA A 82 -11.51 23.91 9.23
CA ALA A 82 -10.85 22.64 9.50
C ALA A 82 -10.83 21.78 8.23
N SER A 83 -9.62 21.38 7.82
CA SER A 83 -9.34 20.64 6.58
C SER A 83 -8.23 19.62 6.83
N THR A 84 -8.00 18.73 5.87
CA THR A 84 -6.93 17.74 5.93
C THR A 84 -6.05 17.86 4.70
N LEU A 85 -4.75 18.09 4.90
CA LEU A 85 -3.76 17.94 3.84
C LEU A 85 -3.42 16.45 3.72
N VAL A 86 -3.56 15.90 2.52
CA VAL A 86 -3.30 14.48 2.24
C VAL A 86 -2.12 14.37 1.28
N TRP A 87 -1.09 13.63 1.68
CA TRP A 87 -0.06 13.12 0.79
C TRP A 87 -0.27 11.63 0.58
N ARG A 88 -0.44 11.23 -0.68
CA ARG A 88 -0.75 9.87 -1.10
C ARG A 88 0.33 9.33 -2.03
N GLY A 89 0.72 8.08 -1.82
CA GLY A 89 1.58 7.33 -2.75
C GLY A 89 0.93 6.00 -3.11
N ASP A 90 0.83 5.74 -4.41
CA ASP A 90 0.20 4.53 -4.96
C ASP A 90 1.24 3.61 -5.59
N MET A 91 1.19 2.34 -5.24
CA MET A 91 2.01 1.28 -5.82
C MET A 91 1.06 0.21 -6.34
N ILE A 92 1.06 -0.01 -7.65
CA ILE A 92 0.13 -0.93 -8.31
C ILE A 92 0.92 -1.83 -9.23
N SER A 93 0.58 -3.11 -9.24
CA SER A 93 1.03 -4.01 -10.30
C SER A 93 -0.15 -4.75 -10.90
N ALA A 94 -0.16 -4.77 -12.23
CA ALA A 94 -1.06 -5.54 -13.05
C ALA A 94 -0.22 -6.32 -14.06
N ALA A 95 -0.46 -7.62 -14.19
CA ALA A 95 0.20 -8.44 -15.22
C ALA A 95 -0.40 -8.23 -16.64
N SER A 96 -1.36 -7.33 -16.81
CA SER A 96 -2.02 -7.09 -18.11
C SER A 96 -1.20 -6.31 -19.14
N LEU A 97 0.12 -6.14 -18.99
CA LEU A 97 0.96 -5.69 -20.13
C LEU A 97 1.41 -6.82 -21.06
N ALA A 98 1.29 -8.10 -20.66
CA ALA A 98 1.35 -9.25 -21.57
C ALA A 98 0.85 -10.49 -20.83
N SER A 99 -0.04 -11.25 -21.46
CA SER A 99 -0.51 -12.56 -21.00
C SER A 99 0.66 -13.48 -20.62
N LEU A 100 0.92 -13.66 -19.32
CA LEU A 100 1.97 -14.55 -18.81
C LEU A 100 1.32 -15.79 -18.19
N HIS A 101 1.70 -16.97 -18.68
CA HIS A 101 1.13 -18.25 -18.28
C HIS A 101 1.95 -18.89 -17.13
N GLY A 102 1.25 -19.32 -16.07
CA GLY A 102 1.75 -20.27 -15.05
C GLY A 102 3.03 -19.88 -14.32
N VAL A 103 4.20 -20.31 -14.84
CA VAL A 103 5.52 -20.07 -14.23
C VAL A 103 5.92 -18.60 -14.32
N GLU A 104 5.52 -17.95 -15.41
CA GLU A 104 5.79 -16.53 -15.66
C GLU A 104 4.99 -15.63 -14.71
N ARG A 105 3.81 -16.09 -14.29
CA ARG A 105 2.99 -15.43 -13.26
C ARG A 105 3.66 -15.47 -11.88
N LEU A 106 4.09 -16.64 -11.41
CA LEU A 106 4.80 -16.76 -10.13
C LEU A 106 6.13 -16.00 -10.12
N GLY A 107 6.83 -15.99 -11.26
CA GLY A 107 8.02 -15.17 -11.47
C GLY A 107 7.72 -13.67 -11.39
N SER A 108 6.63 -13.22 -12.00
CA SER A 108 6.20 -11.82 -12.00
C SER A 108 5.70 -11.36 -10.63
N GLU A 109 4.93 -12.18 -9.91
CA GLU A 109 4.52 -11.91 -8.53
C GLU A 109 5.73 -11.79 -7.60
N SER A 110 6.71 -12.71 -7.71
CA SER A 110 7.94 -12.68 -6.91
C SER A 110 8.83 -11.49 -7.26
N ALA A 111 8.94 -11.16 -8.56
CA ALA A 111 9.68 -9.99 -9.04
C ALA A 111 9.01 -8.70 -8.56
N MET A 112 7.68 -8.63 -8.59
CA MET A 112 6.91 -7.48 -8.10
C MET A 112 7.09 -7.30 -6.59
N MET A 113 6.92 -8.36 -5.79
CA MET A 113 7.14 -8.29 -4.34
C MET A 113 8.57 -7.85 -4.02
N LYS A 114 9.54 -8.29 -4.84
CA LYS A 114 10.93 -7.83 -4.76
C LYS A 114 11.09 -6.36 -5.15
N GLU A 115 10.44 -5.88 -6.20
CA GLU A 115 10.50 -4.47 -6.63
C GLU A 115 9.79 -3.54 -5.64
N ILE A 116 8.62 -3.93 -5.09
CA ILE A 116 7.98 -3.21 -3.99
C ILE A 116 8.90 -3.20 -2.76
N SER A 117 9.48 -4.35 -2.39
CA SER A 117 10.42 -4.40 -1.27
C SER A 117 11.64 -3.52 -1.48
N LYS A 118 12.18 -3.49 -2.71
CA LYS A 118 13.28 -2.58 -3.09
C LYS A 118 12.83 -1.13 -3.04
N ALA A 119 11.67 -0.78 -3.58
CA ALA A 119 11.13 0.58 -3.55
C ALA A 119 10.95 1.04 -2.10
N VAL A 120 10.43 0.18 -1.22
CA VAL A 120 10.34 0.44 0.23
C VAL A 120 11.71 0.63 0.86
N ILE A 121 12.70 -0.20 0.52
CA ILE A 121 14.09 -0.08 1.03
C ILE A 121 14.73 1.23 0.55
N LEU A 122 14.63 1.55 -0.74
CA LEU A 122 15.17 2.77 -1.34
C LEU A 122 14.47 3.99 -0.73
N PHE A 123 13.15 3.97 -0.61
CA PHE A 123 12.39 5.01 0.06
C PHE A 123 12.85 5.20 1.51
N ARG A 124 13.05 4.12 2.28
CA ARG A 124 13.62 4.18 3.64
C ARG A 124 15.03 4.77 3.68
N ARG A 125 15.88 4.43 2.70
CA ARG A 125 17.25 4.92 2.58
C ARG A 125 17.29 6.41 2.26
N ASP A 126 16.59 6.83 1.21
CA ASP A 126 16.61 8.22 0.73
C ASP A 126 16.06 9.16 1.78
N THR A 127 15.09 8.68 2.53
CA THR A 127 14.58 9.44 3.66
C THR A 127 15.51 9.42 4.88
N SER A 128 16.40 8.44 5.03
CA SER A 128 17.43 8.37 6.09
C SER A 128 18.70 9.14 5.84
N GLY A 129 18.95 9.51 4.59
CA GLY A 129 20.04 10.39 4.20
C GLY A 129 19.62 11.85 4.19
N THR A 130 19.24 12.41 5.35
CA THR A 130 19.28 13.87 5.57
C THR A 130 19.32 14.16 7.07
N ARG A 131 20.52 14.06 7.63
CA ARG A 131 21.02 14.89 8.73
C ARG A 131 22.53 14.97 8.61
#